data_AF-A0A351ZXJ9-F1
#
_entry.id   AF-A0A351ZXJ9-F1
#
_cell.length_a   1.000
_cell.length_b   1.000
_cell.length_c   1.000
_cell.angle_alpha   90.00
_cell.angle_beta   90.00
_cell.angle_gamma   90.00
#
_symmetry.space_group_name_H-M   'P 1'
#
loop_
_entity.id
_entity.type
_entity.pdbx_description
1 polymer ?
#
loop_
_entity_poly.entity_id
_entity_poly.type
_entity_poly.pdbx_seq_one_letter_code
_entity_poly.pdbx_strand_id
1 'polypeptide(L)'
;MKTIINLFAFVLSTCAALAIDVRFGVDNLIESDFALLKGKRVVLVSHAAAQTFRGTSTAEEFASTPHLTLLRILTPEHGFYGIIEAGKNVEDDSLFERPVRSLYGSTRRP
;
A
#
# COMPACT_ATOMS: atom_id res chain seq x y z
N MET A 1 29.58 -22.63 59.77
CA MET A 1 28.70 -21.57 59.24
C MET A 1 28.43 -21.86 57.78
N LYS A 2 27.19 -22.21 57.41
CA LYS A 2 26.80 -22.59 56.05
C LYS A 2 25.96 -21.45 55.48
N THR A 3 26.49 -20.72 54.51
CA THR A 3 25.78 -19.63 53.83
C THR A 3 24.88 -20.25 52.77
N ILE A 4 23.56 -20.17 52.95
CA ILE A 4 22.57 -20.62 51.96
C ILE A 4 22.32 -19.45 51.01
N ILE A 5 22.73 -19.59 49.76
CA ILE A 5 22.45 -18.65 48.68
C ILE A 5 21.12 -19.08 48.04
N ASN A 6 20.08 -18.27 48.22
CA ASN A 6 18.80 -18.46 47.53
C ASN A 6 18.93 -18.01 46.07
N LEU A 7 18.91 -18.97 45.16
CA LEU A 7 18.85 -18.74 43.71
C LEU A 7 17.39 -18.49 43.31
N PHE A 8 17.03 -17.23 43.10
CA PHE A 8 15.71 -16.87 42.57
C PHE A 8 15.74 -17.05 41.04
N ALA A 9 15.18 -18.16 40.54
CA ALA A 9 15.08 -18.42 39.11
C ALA A 9 13.86 -17.68 38.54
N PHE A 10 14.12 -16.62 37.77
CA PHE A 10 13.10 -15.90 37.01
C PHE A 10 12.86 -16.63 35.67
N VAL A 11 11.73 -17.32 35.55
CA VAL A 11 11.36 -18.02 34.30
C VAL A 11 10.71 -17.00 33.35
N LEU A 12 11.44 -16.58 32.30
CA LEU A 12 10.84 -15.88 31.18
C LEU A 12 9.99 -16.88 30.38
N SER A 13 8.68 -16.78 30.50
CA SER A 13 7.77 -17.42 29.53
C SER A 13 7.73 -16.57 28.28
N THR A 14 8.40 -17.02 27.22
CA THR A 14 8.28 -16.42 25.89
C THR A 14 6.96 -16.87 25.26
N CYS A 15 5.95 -16.00 25.33
CA CYS A 15 4.76 -16.14 24.50
C CYS A 15 5.19 -15.84 23.05
N ALA A 16 5.44 -16.87 22.25
CA ALA A 16 5.63 -16.69 20.82
C ALA A 16 4.25 -16.33 20.22
N ALA A 17 4.03 -15.05 19.98
CA ALA A 17 2.90 -14.62 19.16
C ALA A 17 3.11 -15.22 17.75
N LEU A 18 2.19 -16.07 17.31
CA LEU A 18 2.15 -16.51 15.93
C LEU A 18 1.85 -15.27 15.07
N ALA A 19 2.90 -14.67 14.51
CA ALA A 19 2.75 -13.62 13.52
C ALA A 19 2.17 -14.27 12.27
N ILE A 20 0.87 -14.07 12.03
CA ILE A 20 0.28 -14.38 10.74
C ILE A 20 0.81 -13.33 9.77
N ASP A 21 1.74 -13.74 8.91
CA ASP A 21 2.30 -12.89 7.87
C ASP A 21 1.30 -12.79 6.71
N VAL A 22 0.47 -11.75 6.73
CA VAL A 22 -0.47 -11.46 5.65
C VAL A 22 0.27 -10.71 4.55
N ARG A 23 0.40 -11.33 3.38
CA ARG A 23 1.00 -10.69 2.20
C ARG A 23 -0.04 -9.85 1.47
N PHE A 24 0.25 -8.58 1.20
CA PHE A 24 -0.69 -7.72 0.46
C PHE A 24 -0.77 -8.14 -1.01
N GLY A 25 -1.90 -7.84 -1.65
CA GLY A 25 -2.10 -8.18 -3.06
C GLY A 25 -1.04 -7.57 -4.00
N VAL A 26 -0.58 -6.35 -3.72
CA VAL A 26 0.48 -5.70 -4.50
C VAL A 26 1.83 -6.43 -4.37
N ASP A 27 2.18 -6.91 -3.17
CA ASP A 27 3.43 -7.66 -2.96
C ASP A 27 3.42 -8.98 -3.73
N ASN A 28 2.25 -9.65 -3.79
CA ASN A 28 2.06 -10.83 -4.63
C ASN A 28 2.28 -10.52 -6.12
N LEU A 29 1.80 -9.36 -6.61
CA LEU A 29 2.01 -8.95 -8.00
C LEU A 29 3.49 -8.67 -8.27
N ILE A 30 4.17 -7.94 -7.37
CA ILE A 30 5.59 -7.61 -7.49
C ILE A 30 6.45 -8.89 -7.51
N GLU A 31 6.22 -9.81 -6.57
CA GLU A 31 6.96 -11.09 -6.50
C GLU A 31 6.80 -11.95 -7.75
N SER A 32 5.65 -11.84 -8.42
CA SER A 32 5.39 -12.51 -9.69
C SER A 32 5.86 -11.74 -10.93
N ASP A 33 6.65 -10.67 -10.78
CA ASP A 33 7.04 -9.74 -11.86
C ASP A 33 5.82 -9.24 -12.67
N PHE A 34 4.73 -8.95 -11.97
CA PHE A 34 3.46 -8.53 -12.56
C PHE A 34 2.94 -9.48 -13.65
N ALA A 35 3.20 -10.79 -13.55
CA ALA A 35 2.87 -11.77 -14.60
C ALA A 35 1.42 -11.67 -15.10
N LEU A 36 0.47 -11.48 -14.19
CA LEU A 36 -0.97 -11.33 -14.52
C LEU A 36 -1.28 -10.08 -15.35
N LEU A 37 -0.45 -9.04 -15.26
CA LEU A 37 -0.64 -7.74 -15.90
C LEU A 37 0.35 -7.49 -17.05
N LYS A 38 1.19 -8.46 -17.38
CA LYS A 38 2.25 -8.29 -18.37
C LYS A 38 1.71 -7.86 -19.73
N GLY A 39 2.27 -6.77 -20.27
CA GLY A 39 1.90 -6.13 -21.53
C GLY A 39 0.54 -5.42 -21.52
N LYS A 40 -0.16 -5.38 -20.39
CA LYS A 40 -1.49 -4.74 -20.30
C LYS A 40 -1.36 -3.25 -20.10
N ARG A 41 -2.38 -2.54 -20.57
CA ARG A 41 -2.62 -1.13 -20.28
C ARG A 41 -3.56 -1.05 -19.08
N VAL A 42 -3.13 -0.43 -18.00
CA VAL A 42 -3.82 -0.44 -16.72
C VAL A 42 -4.23 0.98 -16.34
N VAL A 43 -5.46 1.11 -15.83
CA VAL A 43 -5.90 2.27 -15.06
C VAL A 43 -6.00 1.82 -13.61
N LEU A 44 -5.31 2.53 -12.71
CA LEU A 44 -5.23 2.14 -11.31
C LEU A 44 -6.14 3.02 -10.46
N VAL A 45 -7.07 2.43 -9.71
CA VAL A 45 -7.78 3.13 -8.63
C VAL A 45 -6.95 3.00 -7.36
N SER A 46 -6.52 4.12 -6.75
CA SER A 46 -5.61 4.09 -5.61
C SER A 46 -5.72 5.32 -4.71
N HIS A 47 -5.09 5.24 -3.54
CA HIS A 47 -5.05 6.26 -2.49
C HIS A 47 -3.87 5.99 -1.53
N ALA A 48 -3.68 6.86 -0.55
CA ALA A 48 -2.52 6.88 0.35
C ALA A 48 -2.24 5.57 1.09
N ALA A 49 -3.28 4.81 1.48
CA ALA A 49 -3.10 3.56 2.22
C ALA A 49 -2.70 2.38 1.33
N ALA A 50 -2.79 2.50 0.00
CA ALA A 50 -2.38 1.47 -0.94
C ALA A 50 -0.85 1.44 -1.08
N GLN A 51 -0.19 0.76 -0.14
CA GLN A 51 1.26 0.63 -0.08
C GLN A 51 1.68 -0.85 -0.06
N THR A 52 2.92 -1.11 -0.47
CA THR A 52 3.58 -2.41 -0.29
C THR A 52 3.87 -2.65 1.19
N PHE A 53 4.25 -3.88 1.55
CA PHE A 53 4.68 -4.18 2.92
C PHE A 53 5.84 -3.29 3.40
N ARG A 54 6.65 -2.76 2.48
CA ARG A 54 7.77 -1.86 2.78
C ARG A 54 7.38 -0.38 2.86
N GLY A 55 6.10 -0.06 2.67
CA GLY A 55 5.60 1.32 2.67
C GLY A 55 5.77 2.06 1.34
N THR A 56 6.16 1.37 0.26
CA THR A 56 6.22 1.98 -1.07
C THR A 56 4.81 2.15 -1.63
N SER A 57 4.51 3.26 -2.29
CA SER A 57 3.22 3.47 -2.95
C SER A 57 2.97 2.40 -4.02
N THR A 58 1.79 1.77 -4.02
CA THR A 58 1.39 0.84 -5.10
C THR A 58 1.38 1.55 -6.45
N ALA A 59 1.00 2.84 -6.50
CA ALA A 59 0.99 3.59 -7.74
C ALA A 59 2.40 3.87 -8.28
N GLU A 60 3.39 4.01 -7.39
CA GLU A 60 4.79 4.15 -7.77
C GLU A 60 5.34 2.86 -8.38
N GLU A 61 5.08 1.71 -7.75
CA GLU A 61 5.47 0.38 -8.27
C GLU A 61 4.87 0.10 -9.66
N PHE A 62 3.61 0.49 -9.88
CA PHE A 62 2.95 0.37 -11.19
C PHE A 62 3.50 1.35 -12.23
N ALA A 63 4.00 2.51 -11.80
CA ALA A 63 4.59 3.50 -12.70
C ALA A 63 6.03 3.15 -13.10
N SER A 64 6.77 2.49 -12.21
CA SER A 64 8.19 2.14 -12.39
C SER A 64 8.41 0.84 -13.16
N THR A 65 7.47 -0.10 -13.08
CA THR A 65 7.64 -1.41 -13.73
C THR A 65 7.56 -1.33 -15.26
N PRO A 66 8.47 -1.99 -15.99
CA PRO A 66 8.40 -2.09 -17.46
C PRO A 66 7.38 -3.13 -17.93
N HIS A 67 6.81 -3.92 -17.02
CA HIS A 67 5.98 -5.07 -17.38
C HIS A 67 4.56 -4.69 -17.79
N LEU A 68 4.07 -3.51 -17.43
CA LEU A 68 2.75 -2.99 -17.81
C LEU A 68 2.83 -1.52 -18.21
N THR A 69 1.75 -0.98 -18.75
CA THR A 69 1.62 0.45 -19.03
C THR A 69 0.55 1.07 -18.14
N LEU A 70 0.98 1.83 -17.13
CA LEU A 70 0.06 2.62 -16.32
C LEU A 70 -0.41 3.84 -17.12
N LEU A 71 -1.70 3.90 -17.45
CA LEU A 71 -2.28 4.98 -18.26
C LEU A 71 -2.64 6.21 -17.42
N ARG A 72 -3.27 5.98 -16.27
CA ARG A 72 -3.72 7.02 -15.33
C ARG A 72 -4.04 6.41 -13.98
N ILE A 73 -4.07 7.25 -12.96
CA ILE A 73 -4.50 6.93 -11.60
C ILE A 73 -5.86 7.58 -11.37
N LEU A 74 -6.77 6.85 -10.73
CA LEU A 74 -8.08 7.33 -10.31
C LEU A 74 -8.11 7.45 -8.78
N THR A 75 -8.56 8.59 -8.27
CA THR A 75 -8.55 8.90 -6.83
C THR A 75 -9.97 9.00 -6.25
N PRO A 76 -10.15 8.65 -4.95
CA PRO A 76 -11.42 8.77 -4.26
C PRO A 76 -11.67 10.21 -3.73
N GLU A 77 -12.63 10.35 -2.81
CA GLU A 77 -13.16 11.63 -2.30
C GLU A 77 -12.19 12.56 -1.60
N HIS A 78 -11.08 12.04 -1.10
CA HIS A 78 -10.06 12.80 -0.38
C HIS A 78 -8.77 13.01 -1.20
N GLY A 79 -8.85 12.73 -2.51
CA GLY A 79 -7.68 12.72 -3.40
C GLY A 79 -6.73 11.56 -3.12
N PHE A 80 -5.55 11.60 -3.75
CA PHE A 80 -4.57 10.52 -3.58
C PHE A 80 -4.02 10.46 -2.15
N TYR A 81 -3.61 11.59 -1.60
CA TYR A 81 -2.98 11.67 -0.28
C TYR A 81 -3.97 11.72 0.91
N GLY A 82 -5.28 11.79 0.65
CA GLY A 82 -6.27 11.81 1.72
C GLY A 82 -6.36 13.13 2.50
N ILE A 83 -5.78 14.21 1.98
CA ILE A 83 -5.67 15.51 2.68
C ILE A 83 -6.82 16.47 2.37
N ILE A 84 -7.67 16.13 1.40
CA ILE A 84 -8.77 17.00 0.97
C ILE A 84 -10.00 16.72 1.84
N GLU A 85 -10.57 17.76 2.44
CA GLU A 85 -11.75 17.65 3.30
C GLU A 85 -12.97 17.05 2.57
N ALA A 86 -13.81 16.35 3.32
CA ALA A 86 -15.04 15.77 2.80
C ALA A 86 -15.94 16.83 2.13
N GLY A 87 -16.46 16.51 0.95
CA GLY A 87 -17.37 17.40 0.21
C GLY A 87 -16.70 18.54 -0.55
N LYS A 88 -15.37 18.67 -0.49
CA LYS A 88 -14.61 19.57 -1.38
C LYS A 88 -14.42 18.92 -2.75
N ASN A 89 -14.22 19.76 -3.77
CA ASN A 89 -13.82 19.28 -5.08
C ASN A 89 -12.37 18.75 -5.00
N VAL A 90 -12.13 17.61 -5.63
CA VAL A 90 -10.78 17.07 -5.82
C VAL A 90 -10.41 17.35 -7.27
N GLU A 91 -9.42 18.19 -7.47
CA GLU A 91 -8.91 18.52 -8.80
C GLU A 91 -8.10 17.35 -9.39
N ASP A 92 -7.99 17.34 -10.72
CA ASP A 92 -7.08 16.44 -11.41
C ASP A 92 -5.63 16.82 -11.15
N ASP A 93 -4.73 15.83 -11.16
CA ASP A 93 -3.32 16.00 -10.76
C ASP A 93 -2.39 15.16 -11.66
N SER A 94 -1.10 15.15 -11.37
CA SER A 94 -0.10 14.29 -12.01
C SER A 94 0.85 13.73 -10.96
N LEU A 95 0.80 12.41 -10.76
CA LEU A 95 1.65 11.69 -9.81
C LEU A 95 2.42 10.59 -10.53
N PHE A 96 3.68 10.43 -10.17
CA PHE A 96 4.57 9.42 -10.77
C PHE A 96 4.61 9.53 -12.31
N GLU A 97 4.59 10.77 -12.83
CA GLU A 97 4.52 11.11 -14.26
C GLU A 97 3.28 10.57 -14.98
N ARG A 98 2.22 10.21 -14.24
CA ARG A 98 0.95 9.73 -14.78
C ARG A 98 -0.19 10.68 -14.42
N PRO A 99 -1.14 10.91 -15.35
CA PRO A 99 -2.34 11.68 -15.06
C PRO A 99 -3.12 11.05 -13.90
N VAL A 100 -3.57 11.89 -12.98
CA VAL A 100 -4.44 11.54 -11.86
C VAL A 100 -5.78 12.20 -12.07
N ARG A 101 -6.86 11.44 -11.92
CA ARG A 101 -8.22 11.91 -12.17
C ARG A 101 -9.13 11.58 -11.00
N SER A 102 -9.84 12.58 -10.51
CA SER A 102 -10.77 12.40 -9.40
C SER A 102 -12.01 11.61 -9.84
N LEU A 103 -12.44 10.66 -9.02
CA LEU A 103 -13.76 10.01 -9.12
C LEU A 103 -14.81 10.63 -8.20
N TYR A 104 -14.50 11.78 -7.60
CA TYR A 104 -15.37 12.49 -6.69
C TYR A 104 -15.62 13.93 -7.15
N GLY A 105 -16.80 14.46 -6.83
CA GLY A 105 -17.28 15.74 -7.35
C GLY A 105 -18.17 15.56 -8.57
N SER A 106 -17.85 16.28 -9.66
CA SER A 106 -18.64 16.34 -10.90
C SER A 106 -18.58 15.05 -11.72
N THR A 107 -17.48 14.30 -11.62
CA THR A 107 -17.26 13.06 -12.37
C THR A 107 -17.22 11.88 -11.39
N ARG A 108 -18.33 11.13 -11.30
CA ARG A 108 -18.45 9.97 -10.39
C ARG A 108 -18.32 8.61 -11.06
N ARG A 109 -18.16 8.60 -12.39
CA ARG A 109 -17.94 7.39 -13.20
C ARG A 109 -16.89 7.69 -14.26
N PRO A 110 -15.86 6.84 -14.42
CA PRO A 110 -14.80 7.03 -15.40
C PRO A 110 -15.21 6.66 -16.82
#